data_AF-A0A942VLS4-F1
#
_entry.id   AF-A0A942VLS4-F1
#
_cell.length_a   1.000
_cell.length_b   1.000
_cell.length_c   1.000
_cell.angle_alpha   90.00
_cell.angle_beta   90.00
_cell.angle_gamma   90.00
#
_symmetry.space_group_name_H-M   'P 1'
#
loop_
_entity.id
_entity.type
_entity.pdbx_description
1 polymer ?
#
loop_
_entity_poly.entity_id
_entity_poly.type
_entity_poly.pdbx_seq_one_letter_code
_entity_poly.pdbx_strand_id
1 'polypeptide(L)'
;MKGLKTYFTYLHRNKLFTLVNVAGLGISLMFVLLIANMVVRQLTVGSDIKDIEHIYVLSNEEYSASNYLVGERLANRYPEMADWCAVNAENPNSL
;
A
#
# COMPACT_ATOMS: atom_id res chain seq x y z
N MET A 1 41.20 0.63 11.03
CA MET A 1 40.84 1.78 10.15
C MET A 1 41.72 1.96 8.90
N LYS A 2 42.89 1.31 8.74
CA LYS A 2 43.75 1.50 7.55
C LYS A 2 43.10 1.08 6.22
N GLY A 3 42.30 0.00 6.21
CA GLY A 3 41.63 -0.51 5.01
C GLY A 3 40.58 0.44 4.41
N LEU A 4 39.76 1.09 5.26
CA LEU A 4 38.77 2.08 4.79
C LEU A 4 39.43 3.29 4.14
N LYS A 5 40.54 3.80 4.71
CA LYS A 5 41.30 4.92 4.11
C LYS A 5 41.83 4.57 2.71
N THR A 6 42.33 3.36 2.53
CA THR A 6 42.81 2.89 1.21
C THR A 6 41.65 2.76 0.21
N TYR A 7 40.50 2.25 0.64
CA TYR A 7 39.29 2.16 -0.19
C TYR A 7 38.80 3.52 -0.68
N PHE A 8 38.71 4.51 0.20
CA PHE A 8 38.31 5.87 -0.18
C PHE A 8 39.33 6.54 -1.11
N THR A 9 40.62 6.28 -0.91
CA THR A 9 41.69 6.78 -1.79
C THR A 9 41.58 6.16 -3.19
N TYR A 10 41.22 4.88 -3.27
CA TYR A 10 41.01 4.16 -4.53
C TYR A 10 39.77 4.66 -5.28
N LEU A 11 38.65 4.87 -4.58
CA LEU A 11 37.44 5.48 -5.14
C LEU A 11 37.72 6.87 -5.72
N HIS A 12 38.48 7.70 -5.00
CA HIS A 12 38.84 9.05 -5.47
C HIS A 12 39.71 9.03 -6.74
N ARG A 13 40.59 8.03 -6.90
CA ARG A 13 41.45 7.89 -8.08
C ARG A 13 40.72 7.35 -9.31
N ASN A 14 39.71 6.48 -9.13
CA ASN A 14 38.89 5.91 -10.20
C ASN A 14 37.46 6.46 -10.17
N LYS A 15 37.31 7.73 -10.55
CA LYS A 15 36.04 8.48 -10.47
C LYS A 15 34.90 7.86 -11.27
N LEU A 16 35.19 7.37 -12.48
CA LEU A 16 34.18 6.83 -13.40
C LEU A 16 33.60 5.49 -12.89
N PHE A 17 34.48 4.60 -12.44
CA PHE A 17 34.08 3.33 -11.80
C PHE A 17 33.29 3.58 -10.51
N THR A 18 33.71 4.54 -9.71
CA THR A 18 33.01 4.92 -8.47
C THR A 18 31.63 5.48 -8.75
N LEU A 19 31.50 6.38 -9.74
CA LEU A 19 30.22 6.97 -10.12
C LEU A 19 29.20 5.90 -10.53
N VAL A 20 29.60 4.98 -11.41
CA VAL A 20 28.71 3.91 -11.89
C VAL A 20 28.27 3.00 -10.75
N ASN A 21 29.20 2.60 -9.86
CA ASN A 21 28.85 1.76 -8.71
C ASN A 21 27.91 2.46 -7.73
N VAL A 22 28.16 3.74 -7.41
CA VAL A 22 27.29 4.50 -6.49
C VAL A 22 25.93 4.77 -7.13
N ALA A 23 25.88 5.08 -8.43
CA ALA A 23 24.62 5.26 -9.16
C ALA A 23 23.80 3.95 -9.18
N GLY A 24 24.44 2.82 -9.53
CA GLY A 24 23.79 1.51 -9.53
C GLY A 24 23.28 1.10 -8.15
N LEU A 25 24.07 1.35 -7.10
CA LEU A 25 23.67 1.12 -5.71
C LEU A 25 22.50 2.04 -5.29
N GLY A 26 22.54 3.31 -5.66
CA GLY A 26 21.47 4.27 -5.37
C GLY A 26 20.15 3.89 -6.04
N ILE A 27 20.19 3.52 -7.33
CA ILE A 27 19.01 3.08 -8.09
C ILE A 27 18.46 1.77 -7.50
N SER A 28 19.33 0.80 -7.21
CA SER A 28 18.92 -0.47 -6.59
C SER A 28 18.25 -0.23 -5.23
N LEU A 29 18.85 0.60 -4.39
CA LEU A 29 18.30 0.94 -3.08
C LEU A 29 16.95 1.65 -3.20
N MET A 30 16.79 2.55 -4.17
CA MET A 30 15.50 3.22 -4.43
C MET A 30 14.40 2.21 -4.72
N PHE A 31 14.64 1.24 -5.62
CA PHE A 31 13.66 0.19 -5.91
C PHE A 31 13.32 -0.65 -4.68
N VAL A 32 14.33 -1.03 -3.89
CA VAL A 32 14.10 -1.78 -2.63
C VAL A 32 13.22 -0.99 -1.67
N LEU A 33 13.48 0.31 -1.49
CA LEU A 33 12.69 1.16 -0.61
C LEU A 33 11.24 1.35 -1.11
N LEU A 34 11.06 1.49 -2.42
CA LEU A 34 9.72 1.57 -3.02
C LEU A 34 8.94 0.28 -2.82
N ILE A 35 9.57 -0.88 -3.06
CA ILE A 35 8.93 -2.19 -2.83
C ILE A 35 8.61 -2.37 -1.34
N ALA A 36 9.55 -2.05 -0.45
CA ALA A 36 9.31 -2.13 0.99
C ALA A 36 8.14 -1.23 1.41
N ASN A 37 8.07 0.00 0.90
CA ASN A 37 6.94 0.90 1.18
C ASN A 37 5.62 0.35 0.64
N MET A 38 5.62 -0.19 -0.57
CA MET A 38 4.44 -0.81 -1.18
C MET A 38 3.94 -2.01 -0.36
N VAL A 39 4.84 -2.94 -0.01
CA VAL A 39 4.51 -4.14 0.75
C VAL A 39 4.01 -3.77 2.15
N VAL A 40 4.68 -2.84 2.83
CA VAL A 40 4.21 -2.36 4.14
C VAL A 40 2.79 -1.81 4.02
N ARG A 41 2.53 -0.94 3.03
CA ARG A 41 1.18 -0.40 2.81
C ARG A 41 0.16 -1.51 2.59
N GLN A 42 0.46 -2.52 1.77
CA GLN A 42 -0.42 -3.65 1.49
C GLN A 42 -0.71 -4.50 2.74
N LEU A 43 0.31 -4.75 3.57
CA LEU A 43 0.18 -5.56 4.78
C LEU A 43 -0.50 -4.79 5.93
N THR A 44 -0.42 -3.47 5.93
CA THR A 44 -1.01 -2.63 6.99
C THR A 44 -2.40 -2.09 6.65
N VAL A 45 -2.96 -2.38 5.45
CA VAL A 45 -4.30 -1.91 5.07
C VAL A 45 -5.31 -2.41 6.11
N GLY A 46 -5.98 -1.48 6.78
CA GLY A 46 -7.02 -1.79 7.75
C GLY A 46 -6.53 -2.48 9.03
N SER A 47 -5.22 -2.43 9.31
CA SER A 47 -4.63 -2.97 10.55
C SER A 47 -5.13 -2.29 11.83
N ASP A 48 -5.74 -1.10 11.69
CA ASP A 48 -6.39 -0.32 12.73
C ASP A 48 -7.90 -0.57 12.85
N ILE A 49 -8.48 -1.33 11.91
CA ILE A 49 -9.90 -1.66 11.90
C ILE A 49 -10.12 -2.91 12.77
N LYS A 50 -10.90 -2.74 13.84
CA LYS A 50 -11.29 -3.86 14.70
C LYS A 50 -12.17 -4.83 13.90
N ASP A 51 -11.86 -6.12 13.99
CA ASP A 51 -12.65 -7.21 13.42
C ASP A 51 -12.80 -7.17 11.88
N ILE A 52 -11.75 -6.72 11.19
CA ILE A 52 -11.73 -6.55 9.73
C ILE A 52 -12.03 -7.83 8.94
N GLU A 53 -11.73 -9.01 9.48
CA GLU A 53 -11.96 -10.30 8.83
C GLU A 53 -13.46 -10.62 8.63
N HIS A 54 -14.34 -9.92 9.35
CA HIS A 54 -15.80 -10.08 9.27
C HIS A 54 -16.50 -8.88 8.60
N ILE A 55 -15.75 -7.99 7.94
CA ILE A 55 -16.31 -6.88 7.17
C ILE A 55 -16.34 -7.28 5.70
N TYR A 56 -17.54 -7.22 5.10
CA TYR A 56 -17.77 -7.60 3.70
C TYR A 56 -18.35 -6.44 2.90
N VAL A 57 -17.97 -6.38 1.62
CA VAL A 57 -18.54 -5.44 0.64
C VAL A 57 -19.47 -6.21 -0.27
N LEU A 58 -20.69 -5.70 -0.45
CA LEU A 58 -21.62 -6.23 -1.45
C LEU A 58 -21.23 -5.72 -2.84
N SER A 59 -20.76 -6.63 -3.69
CA SER A 59 -20.30 -6.34 -5.04
C SER A 59 -20.63 -7.47 -6.01
N ASN A 60 -20.46 -7.20 -7.31
CA ASN A 60 -20.32 -8.23 -8.34
C ASN A 60 -18.89 -8.20 -8.92
N GLU A 61 -18.65 -8.94 -10.01
CA GLU A 61 -17.33 -9.02 -10.66
C GLU A 61 -16.86 -7.71 -11.31
N GLU A 62 -17.78 -6.78 -11.58
CA GLU A 62 -17.54 -5.57 -12.36
C GLU A 62 -17.65 -4.28 -11.52
N TYR A 63 -18.52 -4.26 -10.51
CA TYR A 63 -18.88 -3.07 -9.76
C TYR A 63 -19.37 -3.37 -8.33
N SER A 64 -19.10 -2.42 -7.44
CA SER A 64 -19.58 -2.42 -6.05
C SER A 64 -20.54 -1.25 -5.86
N ALA A 65 -21.83 -1.49 -6.09
CA ALA A 65 -22.88 -0.57 -5.70
C ALA A 65 -24.18 -1.31 -5.43
N SER A 66 -25.04 -0.65 -4.68
CA SER A 66 -26.35 -1.16 -4.33
C SER A 66 -27.28 -0.01 -3.99
N ASN A 67 -28.59 -0.28 -3.98
CA ASN A 67 -29.55 0.66 -3.44
C ASN A 67 -29.30 0.86 -1.94
N TYR A 68 -29.47 2.09 -1.43
CA TYR A 68 -29.16 2.44 -0.03
C TYR A 68 -29.92 1.59 1.01
N LEU A 69 -31.07 1.02 0.65
CA LEU A 69 -31.88 0.14 1.53
C LEU A 69 -31.43 -1.34 1.52
N VAL A 70 -30.44 -1.71 0.71
CA VAL A 70 -30.04 -3.12 0.61
C VAL A 70 -29.47 -3.64 1.92
N GLY A 71 -28.70 -2.82 2.65
CA GLY A 71 -28.18 -3.20 3.98
C GLY A 71 -29.29 -3.52 4.97
N GLU A 72 -30.33 -2.69 5.04
CA GLU A 72 -31.50 -2.93 5.90
C GLU A 72 -32.23 -4.23 5.54
N ARG A 73 -32.42 -4.50 4.24
CA ARG A 73 -33.07 -5.74 3.78
C ARG A 73 -32.26 -6.98 4.12
N LEU A 74 -30.94 -6.90 4.02
CA LEU A 74 -30.05 -8.00 4.38
C LEU A 74 -30.06 -8.24 5.90
N ALA A 75 -29.93 -7.19 6.70
CA ALA A 75 -29.98 -7.28 8.16
C ALA A 75 -31.30 -7.89 8.66
N ASN A 76 -32.44 -7.52 8.04
CA ASN A 76 -33.74 -8.12 8.36
C ASN A 76 -33.86 -9.61 7.97
N ARG A 77 -33.08 -10.05 6.98
CA ARG A 77 -33.13 -11.43 6.45
C ARG A 77 -32.12 -12.37 7.12
N TYR A 78 -30.97 -11.84 7.51
CA TYR A 78 -29.80 -12.55 8.01
C TYR A 78 -29.45 -12.03 9.42
N PRO A 79 -30.01 -12.64 10.49
CA PRO A 79 -29.80 -12.19 11.86
C PRO A 79 -28.36 -12.35 12.36
N GLU A 80 -27.50 -13.07 11.64
CA GLU A 80 -26.08 -13.20 11.90
C GLU A 80 -25.26 -11.94 11.54
N MET A 81 -25.81 -11.03 10.74
CA MET A 81 -25.14 -9.77 10.44
C MET A 81 -25.10 -8.88 11.67
N ALA A 82 -23.90 -8.55 12.13
CA ALA A 82 -23.71 -7.72 13.33
C ALA A 82 -24.12 -6.26 13.10
N ASP A 83 -23.81 -5.69 11.93
CA ASP A 83 -24.13 -4.31 11.56
C ASP A 83 -24.06 -4.10 10.03
N TRP A 84 -24.49 -2.95 9.53
CA TRP A 84 -24.35 -2.56 8.13
C TRP A 84 -24.12 -1.04 7.97
N CYS A 85 -23.42 -0.67 6.89
CA CYS A 85 -23.20 0.72 6.52
C CYS A 85 -23.29 0.88 4.99
N ALA A 86 -23.75 2.04 4.54
CA ALA A 86 -23.76 2.43 3.13
C ALA A 86 -22.84 3.64 2.92
N VAL A 87 -21.99 3.56 1.91
CA VAL A 87 -21.06 4.64 1.54
C VAL A 87 -21.43 5.13 0.15
N ASN A 88 -21.55 6.45 0.01
CA ASN A 88 -21.70 7.10 -1.29
C ASN A 88 -20.38 7.79 -1.63
N ALA A 89 -19.80 7.47 -2.79
CA ALA A 89 -18.64 8.18 -3.30
C ALA A 89 -19.13 9.40 -4.09
N GLU A 90 -19.19 10.56 -3.44
CA GLU A 90 -19.41 11.81 -4.17
C GLU A 90 -18.21 12.09 -5.08
N ASN A 91 -18.48 12.46 -6.33
CA ASN A 91 -17.45 12.91 -7.25
C ASN A 91 -16.97 14.31 -6.79
N PRO A 92 -15.71 14.50 -6.40
CA PRO A 92 -15.23 15.80 -5.92
C PRO A 92 -15.30 16.92 -6.98
N ASN A 93 -15.61 16.59 -8.25
CA ASN A 93 -15.74 17.54 -9.35
C ASN A 93 -17.20 17.84 -9.75
N SER A 94 -18.21 17.49 -8.95
CA SER A 94 -19.63 17.71 -9.29
C SER A 94 -20.26 19.01 -8.73
N LEU A 95 -19.46 20.05 -8.50
CA LEU A 95 -19.91 21.42 -8.18
C LEU A 95 -19.33 22.42 -9.17
#